data_AF-A0A6J6GLY3-F1
#
_entry.id   AF-A0A6J6GLY3-F1
#
_cell.length_a   1.000
_cell.length_b   1.000
_cell.length_c   1.000
_cell.angle_alpha   90.00
_cell.angle_beta   90.00
_cell.angle_gamma   90.00
#
_symmetry.space_group_name_H-M   'P 1'
#
loop_
_entity.id
_entity.type
_entity.pdbx_description
1 polymer ?
#
loop_
_entity_poly.entity_id
_entity_poly.type
_entity_poly.pdbx_seq_one_letter_code
_entity_poly.pdbx_strand_id
1 'polypeptide(L)' 'MEKPVKFEHTRFLGDKRTQLVYDLDEWSEPTIIDDIVAQGVGLCFGPDTLAEARNRGYTLATVGATRRFRKPRA' A
#
# COMPACT_ATOMS: atom_id res chain seq x y z
N MET A 1 6.79 2.57 -12.77
CA MET A 1 7.37 1.37 -12.13
C MET A 1 6.65 0.16 -12.66
N GLU A 2 7.32 -0.98 -12.84
CA GLU A 2 6.64 -2.23 -13.15
C GLU A 2 5.89 -2.72 -11.90
N LYS A 3 4.60 -3.04 -12.02
CA LYS A 3 3.81 -3.48 -10.86
C LYS A 3 4.32 -4.84 -10.38
N PRO A 4 4.42 -5.09 -9.06
CA PRO A 4 4.78 -6.41 -8.57
C PRO A 4 3.77 -7.45 -9.07
N VAL A 5 4.23 -8.63 -9.50
CA VAL A 5 3.39 -9.69 -10.10
C VAL A 5 2.17 -10.03 -9.23
N LYS A 6 2.32 -10.06 -7.89
CA LYS A 6 1.21 -10.33 -6.96
C LYS A 6 0.10 -9.27 -6.95
N PHE A 7 0.40 -8.07 -7.46
CA PHE A 7 -0.46 -6.88 -7.45
C PHE A 7 -0.64 -6.31 -8.86
N GLU A 8 -0.40 -7.10 -9.92
CA GLU A 8 -0.46 -6.65 -11.31
C GLU A 8 -1.81 -6.01 -11.68
N HIS A 9 -2.90 -6.54 -11.12
CA HIS A 9 -4.27 -6.05 -11.33
C HIS A 9 -4.78 -5.14 -10.20
N THR A 10 -3.90 -4.63 -9.35
CA THR A 10 -4.26 -3.73 -8.24
C THR A 10 -3.67 -2.34 -8.48
N ARG A 11 -4.46 -1.30 -8.21
CA ARG A 11 -4.02 0.09 -8.16
C ARG A 11 -3.65 0.50 -6.74
N PHE A 12 -4.42 0.10 -5.72
CA PHE A 12 -4.18 0.54 -4.35
C PHE A 12 -3.54 -0.57 -3.49
N LEU A 13 -2.28 -0.36 -3.08
CA LEU A 13 -1.56 -1.25 -2.18
C LEU A 13 -1.52 -0.67 -0.77
N GLY A 14 -2.11 -1.37 0.19
CA GLY A 14 -2.03 -1.01 1.61
C GLY A 14 -0.81 -1.64 2.30
N ASP A 15 -0.08 -0.86 3.11
CA ASP A 15 0.91 -1.40 4.06
C ASP A 15 0.25 -1.65 5.43
N LYS A 16 0.15 -2.92 5.83
CA LYS A 16 -0.43 -3.33 7.12
C LYS A 16 0.33 -2.78 8.34
N ARG A 17 1.59 -2.37 8.19
CA ARG A 17 2.42 -1.83 9.28
C ARG A 17 2.10 -0.38 9.58
N THR A 18 1.74 0.41 8.57
CA THR A 18 1.62 1.88 8.67
C THR A 18 0.20 2.40 8.50
N GLN A 19 -0.70 1.58 7.95
CA GLN A 19 -2.02 2.01 7.44
C GLN A 19 -1.90 3.12 6.39
N LEU A 20 -0.82 3.12 5.62
CA LEU A 20 -0.71 3.92 4.41
C LEU A 20 -1.15 3.10 3.20
N VAL A 21 -1.86 3.74 2.28
CA VAL A 21 -2.20 3.18 0.98
C VAL A 21 -1.43 3.92 -0.11
N TYR A 22 -0.85 3.17 -1.03
CA TYR A 22 -0.04 3.66 -2.13
C TYR A 22 -0.81 3.44 -3.43
N ASP A 23 -0.88 4.48 -4.25
CA ASP A 23 -1.43 4.40 -5.59
C ASP A 23 -0.32 3.95 -6.55
N LEU A 24 -0.35 2.69 -6.99
CA LEU A 24 0.68 2.09 -7.84
C LEU A 24 0.75 2.73 -9.24
N ASP A 25 -0.28 3.46 -9.66
CA ASP A 25 -0.27 4.16 -10.95
C ASP A 25 0.44 5.53 -10.84
N GLU A 26 0.41 6.16 -9.67
CA GLU A 26 0.95 7.52 -9.45
C GLU A 26 2.25 7.53 -8.61
N TRP A 27 2.53 6.48 -7.86
CA TRP A 27 3.66 6.45 -6.92
C TRP A 27 5.02 6.31 -7.63
N SER A 28 5.96 7.18 -7.25
CA SER A 28 7.26 7.32 -7.93
C SER A 28 8.42 6.60 -7.24
N GLU A 29 8.27 6.16 -5.98
CA GLU A 29 9.36 5.54 -5.19
C GLU A 29 9.20 4.00 -5.10
N PRO A 30 9.88 3.22 -5.96
CA PRO A 30 9.75 1.75 -6.01
C PRO A 30 10.22 1.01 -4.78
N THR A 31 11.26 1.52 -4.13
CA THR A 31 11.89 0.88 -2.98
C THR A 31 10.91 0.62 -1.82
N ILE A 32 9.93 1.51 -1.63
CA ILE A 32 8.89 1.35 -0.61
C ILE A 32 7.92 0.21 -0.98
N ILE A 33 7.51 0.15 -2.25
CA ILE A 33 6.60 -0.89 -2.75
C ILE A 33 7.29 -2.24 -2.69
N ASP A 34 8.54 -2.32 -3.14
CA ASP A 34 9.36 -3.53 -3.10
C ASP A 34 9.53 -4.06 -1.66
N ASP A 35 9.79 -3.17 -0.69
CA ASP A 35 9.87 -3.53 0.72
C ASP A 35 8.56 -4.12 1.26
N ILE A 36 7.42 -3.49 0.95
CA ILE A 36 6.09 -3.97 1.36
C ILE A 36 5.81 -5.37 0.81
N VAL A 37 6.16 -5.61 -0.47
CA VAL A 37 5.97 -6.90 -1.13
C VAL A 37 6.93 -7.95 -0.55
N ALA A 38 8.22 -7.62 -0.41
CA ALA A 38 9.25 -8.51 0.11
C ALA A 38 8.95 -8.97 1.54
N GLN A 39 8.42 -8.07 2.37
CA GLN A 39 8.04 -8.41 3.75
C GLN A 39 6.67 -9.10 3.86
N GLY A 40 5.91 -9.24 2.76
CA GLY A 40 4.57 -9.87 2.80
C GLY A 40 3.54 -9.07 3.61
N VAL A 41 3.75 -7.76 3.73
CA VAL A 41 2.91 -6.85 4.54
C VAL A 41 1.95 -6.01 3.69
N GLY A 42 1.92 -6.24 2.38
CA GLY A 42 0.93 -5.70 1.46
C GLY A 42 -0.48 -6.25 1.67
N LEU A 43 -1.48 -5.45 1.28
CA LEU A 43 -2.91 -5.79 1.30
C LEU A 43 -3.61 -5.16 0.09
N CYS A 44 -4.47 -5.93 -0.59
CA CYS A 44 -5.42 -5.42 -1.59
C CYS A 44 -6.77 -5.05 -0.94
N PHE A 45 -7.51 -4.18 -1.61
CA PHE A 45 -8.85 -3.77 -1.20
C PHE A 45 -9.90 -4.37 -2.12
N GLY A 46 -11.06 -4.70 -1.57
CA GLY A 46 -12.22 -5.17 -2.32
C GLY A 46 -13.41 -4.30 -1.98
N PRO A 47 -13.84 -3.38 -2.87
CA PRO A 47 -13.30 -3.08 -4.20
C PRO A 47 -11.95 -2.32 -4.17
N ASP A 48 -11.17 -2.40 -5.25
CA ASP A 48 -9.87 -1.71 -5.40
C ASP A 48 -10.05 -0.20 -5.65
N THR A 49 -10.41 0.51 -4.58
CA THR A 49 -10.66 1.95 -4.63
C THR A 49 -10.05 2.63 -3.41
N LEU A 50 -9.66 3.89 -3.57
CA LEU A 50 -9.18 4.70 -2.45
C LEU A 50 -10.26 4.89 -1.38
N ALA A 51 -11.55 4.93 -1.77
CA ALA A 51 -12.66 5.00 -0.83
C ALA A 51 -12.70 3.78 0.09
N GLU A 52 -12.55 2.57 -0.44
CA GLU A 52 -12.50 1.34 0.35
C GLU A 52 -11.29 1.32 1.30
N ALA A 53 -10.12 1.73 0.82
CA ALA A 53 -8.93 1.85 1.66
C ALA A 53 -9.18 2.79 2.86
N ARG A 54 -9.79 3.96 2.60
CA ARG A 54 -10.16 4.93 3.65
C ARG A 54 -11.18 4.38 4.64
N ASN A 55 -12.17 3.63 4.17
CA ASN A 55 -13.16 2.97 5.03
C ASN A 55 -12.49 1.94 5.98
N ARG A 56 -11.38 1.33 5.55
CA ARG A 56 -10.55 0.45 6.39
C ARG A 56 -9.50 1.19 7.25
N GLY A 57 -9.57 2.52 7.29
CA GLY A 57 -8.70 3.38 8.11
C GLY A 57 -7.34 3.66 7.49
N TYR A 58 -7.14 3.39 6.19
CA TYR A 58 -5.90 3.74 5.50
C TYR A 58 -5.89 5.22 5.09
N THR A 59 -4.70 5.83 5.11
CA THR A 59 -4.47 7.19 4.61
C THR A 59 -3.63 7.12 3.33
N LEU A 60 -3.98 7.90 2.30
CA LEU A 60 -3.19 7.99 1.07
C LEU A 60 -1.77 8.47 1.42
N ALA A 61 -0.76 7.74 0.95
CA ALA A 61 0.63 8.12 1.13
C ALA A 61 0.95 9.39 0.33
N THR A 62 1.81 10.23 0.89
CA THR A 62 2.42 11.36 0.19
C THR A 62 3.94 11.21 0.25
N VAL A 63 4.66 11.80 -0.70
CA VAL A 63 6.13 11.80 -0.69
C VAL A 63 6.65 12.32 0.67
N GLY A 64 7.59 11.59 1.27
CA GLY A 64 8.15 11.90 2.58
C GLY A 64 7.23 11.59 3.79
N ALA A 65 6.04 11.03 3.58
CA ALA A 65 5.18 10.62 4.69
C ALA A 65 5.83 9.48 5.49
N THR A 66 5.90 9.65 6.81
CA THR A 66 6.39 8.62 7.71
C THR A 66 5.34 8.29 8.76
N ARG A 67 5.25 7.00 9.12
CA ARG A 67 4.37 6.47 10.17
C ARG A 67 5.17 5.49 10.99
N ARG A 68 4.80 5.34 12.27
CA ARG A 68 5.35 4.29 13.12
C ARG A 68 4.91 2.93 12.57
N PHE A 69 5.87 2.02 12.36
CA PHE A 69 5.56 0.63 12.06
C PHE A 69 4.89 -0.04 13.26
N ARG A 70 3.70 -0.61 13.01
CA ARG A 70 2.94 -1.40 13.95
C ARG A 70 3.00 -2.87 13.54
N LYS A 71 2.77 -3.76 14.50
CA LYS A 71 2.54 -5.18 14.20
C LYS A 71 1.35 -5.27 13.22
N PRO A 72 1.50 -5.92 12.05
CA PRO A 72 0.40 -6.15 11.13
C PRO A 72 -0.78 -6.76 11.87
N ARG A 73 -1.98 -6.21 11.64
CA ARG A 73 -3.20 -6.82 12.17
C ARG A 73 -3.43 -8.13 11.40
N ALA A 74 -3.76 -9.18 12.14
CA ALA A 74 -4.09 -10.50 11.59
C ALA A 74 -5.37 -10.42 10.76
#